data_AF-A0A941AG86-F1
#
_entry.id   AF-A0A941AG86-F1
#
_cell.length_a   1.000
_cell.length_b   1.000
_cell.length_c   1.000
_cell.angle_alpha   90.00
_cell.angle_beta   90.00
_cell.angle_gamma   90.00
#
_symmetry.space_group_name_H-M   'P 1'
#
loop_
_entity.id
_entity.type
_entity.pdbx_description
1 polymer ?
#
loop_
_entity_poly.entity_id
_entity_poly.type
_entity_poly.pdbx_seq_one_letter_code
_entity_poly.pdbx_strand_id
1 'polypeptide(L)' 'KQMIETDKKDEEEAISMYKKILLVARKEGDETTEFLFNKILSDEEEHHDLFTSLLEKD' A
#
# COMPACT_ATOMS: atom_id res chain seq x y z
N LYS A 1 1.84 1.03 20.85
CA LYS A 1 2.93 1.00 19.85
C LYS A 1 2.97 -0.31 19.07
N GLN A 2 3.11 -1.48 19.71
CA GLN A 2 3.24 -2.77 18.99
C GLN A 2 2.16 -3.05 17.93
N MET A 3 0.88 -2.71 18.20
CA MET A 3 -0.20 -2.86 17.21
C MET A 3 0.04 -1.95 15.99
N ILE A 4 0.26 -0.65 16.20
CA ILE A 4 0.50 0.34 15.13
C ILE A 4 1.80 0.03 14.36
N GLU A 5 2.84 -0.48 15.02
CA GLU A 5 4.05 -0.96 14.35
C GLU A 5 3.80 -2.17 13.45
N THR A 6 2.90 -3.06 13.87
CA THR A 6 2.47 -4.20 13.06
C THR A 6 1.64 -3.73 11.89
N ASP A 7 0.65 -2.87 12.13
CA ASP A 7 -0.20 -2.27 11.09
C ASP A 7 0.65 -1.56 10.03
N LYS A 8 1.61 -0.71 10.45
CA LYS A 8 2.56 -0.06 9.54
C LYS A 8 3.33 -1.06 8.67
N LYS A 9 3.80 -2.17 9.26
CA LYS A 9 4.57 -3.18 8.54
C LYS A 9 3.70 -3.94 7.54
N ASP A 10 2.45 -4.21 7.90
CA ASP A 10 1.48 -4.87 7.02
C ASP A 10 1.16 -3.96 5.81
N GLU A 11 1.05 -2.63 6.01
CA GLU A 11 0.91 -1.68 4.90
C GLU A 11 2.14 -1.68 3.97
N GLU A 12 3.36 -1.72 4.51
CA GLU A 12 4.59 -1.79 3.69
C GLU A 12 4.62 -3.05 2.81
N GLU A 13 4.16 -4.18 3.35
CA GLU A 13 4.05 -5.44 2.62
C GLU A 13 2.97 -5.38 1.54
N ALA A 14 1.80 -4.81 1.83
CA ALA A 14 0.70 -4.60 0.89
C ALA A 14 1.11 -3.66 -0.27
N ILE A 15 1.71 -2.51 0.03
CA ILE A 15 2.24 -1.55 -0.95
C ILE A 15 3.23 -2.22 -1.90
N SER A 16 4.16 -3.03 -1.36
CA SER A 16 5.14 -3.77 -2.17
C SER A 16 4.47 -4.79 -3.10
N MET A 17 3.42 -5.46 -2.61
CA MET A 17 2.65 -6.42 -3.38
C MET A 17 1.88 -5.75 -4.51
N TYR A 18 1.15 -4.66 -4.22
CA TYR A 18 0.36 -3.95 -5.22
C TYR A 18 1.22 -3.32 -6.31
N LYS A 19 2.41 -2.80 -5.97
CA LYS A 19 3.39 -2.34 -6.97
C LYS A 19 3.81 -3.45 -7.93
N LYS A 20 3.96 -4.70 -7.47
CA LYS A 20 4.24 -5.85 -8.35
C LYS A 20 3.05 -6.22 -9.24
N ILE A 21 1.84 -6.18 -8.71
CA ILE A 21 0.61 -6.44 -9.49
C ILE A 21 0.46 -5.41 -10.60
N LEU A 22 0.69 -4.12 -10.31
CA LEU A 22 0.66 -3.06 -11.31
C LEU A 22 1.68 -3.29 -12.44
N LEU A 23 2.88 -3.78 -12.13
CA LEU A 23 3.88 -4.11 -13.16
C LEU A 23 3.39 -5.24 -14.08
N VAL A 24 2.72 -6.26 -13.53
CA VAL A 24 2.14 -7.35 -14.31
C VAL A 24 0.97 -6.85 -15.16
N ALA A 25 0.03 -6.11 -14.57
CA ALA A 25 -1.13 -5.54 -15.28
C ALA A 25 -0.69 -4.66 -16.46
N ARG A 26 0.29 -3.78 -16.25
CA ARG A 26 0.88 -2.95 -17.33
C ARG A 26 1.52 -3.77 -18.43
N LYS A 27 2.23 -4.85 -18.08
CA LYS A 27 2.87 -5.74 -19.05
C LYS A 27 1.84 -6.48 -19.91
N GLU A 28 0.70 -6.82 -19.32
CA GLU A 28 -0.38 -7.56 -19.98
C GLU A 28 -1.39 -6.64 -20.70
N GLY A 29 -1.31 -5.32 -20.48
CA GLY A 29 -2.28 -4.36 -21.00
C GLY A 29 -3.65 -4.44 -20.29
N ASP A 30 -3.68 -4.96 -19.07
CA ASP A 30 -4.90 -5.04 -18.25
C ASP A 30 -5.15 -3.72 -17.52
N GLU A 31 -5.76 -2.78 -18.25
CA GLU A 31 -6.09 -1.44 -17.74
C GLU A 31 -7.09 -1.46 -16.58
N THR A 32 -7.97 -2.47 -16.52
CA THR A 32 -8.98 -2.58 -15.46
C THR A 32 -8.32 -2.95 -14.13
N THR A 33 -7.45 -3.95 -14.16
CA THR A 33 -6.64 -4.34 -13.00
C THR A 33 -5.70 -3.21 -12.61
N GLU A 34 -5.01 -2.57 -13.56
CA GLU A 34 -4.16 -1.41 -13.26
C GLU A 34 -4.93 -0.31 -12.54
N PHE A 35 -6.10 0.08 -13.03
CA PHE A 35 -6.90 1.13 -12.42
C PHE A 35 -7.34 0.79 -10.99
N LEU A 36 -7.82 -0.44 -10.77
CA LEU A 36 -8.28 -0.87 -9.45
C LEU A 36 -7.12 -0.90 -8.44
N PHE A 37 -5.99 -1.49 -8.83
CA PHE A 37 -4.83 -1.62 -7.93
C PHE A 37 -4.13 -0.28 -7.67
N ASN A 38 -4.20 0.70 -8.58
CA ASN A 38 -3.71 2.05 -8.28
C ASN A 38 -4.55 2.74 -7.19
N LYS A 39 -5.87 2.52 -7.15
CA LYS A 39 -6.71 3.07 -6.08
C LYS A 39 -6.37 2.47 -4.73
N ILE A 40 -6.29 1.13 -4.68
CA ILE A 40 -5.93 0.42 -3.45
C ILE A 40 -4.54 0.85 -2.98
N LEU A 41 -3.57 0.97 -3.89
CA LEU A 41 -2.22 1.44 -3.55
C LEU A 41 -2.23 2.84 -2.93
N SER A 42 -3.07 3.76 -3.45
CA SER A 42 -3.21 5.10 -2.88
C SER A 42 -3.76 5.04 -1.46
N ASP A 43 -4.76 4.21 -1.21
CA ASP A 43 -5.36 4.05 0.12
C ASP A 43 -4.33 3.49 1.13
N GLU A 44 -3.53 2.48 0.76
CA GLU A 44 -2.51 1.94 1.66
C GLU A 44 -1.35 2.92 1.90
N GLU A 45 -0.98 3.74 0.92
CA GLU A 45 0.02 4.80 1.11
C GLU A 45 -0.49 5.86 2.12
N GLU A 46 -1.78 6.21 2.09
CA GLU A 46 -2.40 7.08 3.09
C GLU A 46 -2.45 6.42 4.49
N HIS A 47 -2.78 5.13 4.57
CA HIS A 47 -2.75 4.37 5.83
C HIS A 47 -1.34 4.33 6.44
N HIS A 48 -0.32 4.04 5.62
CA HIS A 48 1.08 3.98 6.04
C HIS A 48 1.58 5.33 6.60
N ASP A 49 1.23 6.43 5.93
CA ASP A 49 1.56 7.79 6.36
C ASP A 49 0.91 8.12 7.70
N LEU A 50 -0.37 7.72 7.88
CA LEU A 50 -1.09 7.90 9.14
C LEU A 50 -0.41 7.13 10.29
N PHE A 51 -0.11 5.85 10.10
CA PHE A 51 0.52 5.03 11.15
C PHE A 51 1.93 5.52 11.48
N THR A 52 2.71 5.93 10.48
CA THR A 52 4.02 6.56 10.70
C THR A 52 3.88 7.84 11.53
N SER A 53 2.93 8.71 11.17
CA SER A 53 2.66 9.95 11.90
C SER A 53 2.21 9.73 13.36
N LEU A 54 1.48 8.65 13.64
CA LEU A 54 1.08 8.29 15.00
C LEU A 54 2.27 7.80 15.83
N LEU A 55 3.15 6.99 15.25
CA LEU A 55 4.35 6.47 15.93
C LEU A 55 5.37 7.56 16.25
N GLU A 56 5.46 8.62 15.46
CA GLU A 56 6.33 9.77 15.72
C GLU A 56 5.84 10.69 16.85
N LYS A 57 4.53 10.70 17.11
CA LYS A 57 3.89 11.56 18.13
C LYS A 57 3.89 10.95 19.53
N ASP A 58 4.13 9.64 19.65
CA ASP A 58 4.24 8.91 20.92
C ASP A 58 5.68 8.75 21.38
#